data_AF-A0A970ETE3-F1
#
_entry.id   AF-A0A970ETE3-F1
#
_cell.length_a   1.000
_cell.length_b   1.000
_cell.length_c   1.000
_cell.angle_alpha   90.00
_cell.angle_beta   90.00
_cell.angle_gamma   90.00
#
_symmetry.space_group_name_H-M   'P 1'
#
loop_
_entity.id
_entity.type
_entity.pdbx_description
1 polymer ?
#
loop_
_entity_poly.entity_id
_entity_poly.type
_entity_poly.pdbx_seq_one_letter_code
_entity_poly.pdbx_strand_id
1 'polypeptide(L)'
;MKKKYLYKITMLIVLAIIPFISACGTKDSNSLSYKIMTFLGFDMHDYENEVQGAPISSDDERYDEIVSIVRMLVSDSASIATFESPREAAAGNADAILSYMLSENYSAYTGNLELISKANEAYPQYNITTLIPVEDFESVVYKYFGGDESVKNKSSVRFTYLPKVGAYTTTGAIPTKLADIDVILCYETENTYRIRFRILYEGQTSPKYDAMLIKRDDGTMYMRFLREIEESTSDTGSAAK
;
A
#
# COMPACT_ATOMS: atom_id res chain seq x y z
N MET A 1 -12.25 -45.56 19.79
CA MET A 1 -11.48 -44.73 20.76
C MET A 1 -10.13 -44.19 20.24
N LYS A 2 -9.51 -44.73 19.17
CA LYS A 2 -8.15 -44.31 18.74
C LYS A 2 -8.03 -42.93 18.04
N LYS A 3 -9.07 -42.43 17.35
CA LYS A 3 -9.01 -41.13 16.61
C LYS A 3 -8.97 -39.88 17.50
N LYS A 4 -9.63 -39.89 18.67
CA LYS A 4 -9.61 -38.76 19.62
C LYS A 4 -8.26 -38.56 20.30
N TYR A 5 -7.48 -39.62 20.47
CA TYR A 5 -6.14 -39.53 21.04
C TYR A 5 -5.12 -39.02 20.02
N LEU A 6 -5.27 -39.38 18.74
CA LEU A 6 -4.39 -38.88 17.68
C LEU A 6 -4.49 -37.36 17.54
N TYR A 7 -5.71 -36.80 17.53
CA TYR A 7 -5.94 -35.35 17.45
C TYR A 7 -5.40 -34.58 18.66
N LYS A 8 -5.52 -35.17 19.87
CA LYS A 8 -4.94 -34.61 21.08
C LYS A 8 -3.41 -34.62 21.05
N ILE A 9 -2.79 -35.65 20.47
CA ILE A 9 -1.33 -35.76 20.34
C ILE A 9 -0.82 -34.76 19.30
N THR A 10 -1.46 -34.62 18.14
CA THR A 10 -1.07 -33.59 17.15
C THR A 10 -1.22 -32.18 17.71
N MET A 11 -2.30 -31.89 18.43
CA MET A 11 -2.49 -30.56 19.02
C MET A 11 -1.48 -30.27 20.15
N LEU A 12 -1.09 -31.28 20.94
CA LEU A 12 -0.04 -31.14 21.96
C LEU A 12 1.35 -30.92 21.34
N ILE A 13 1.65 -31.55 20.20
CA ILE A 13 2.90 -31.31 19.47
C ILE A 13 2.93 -29.89 18.90
N VAL A 14 1.83 -29.43 18.29
CA VAL A 14 1.71 -28.04 17.80
C VAL A 14 1.83 -27.04 18.95
N LEU A 15 1.18 -27.26 20.10
CA LEU A 15 1.28 -26.36 21.26
C LEU A 15 2.67 -26.37 21.92
N ALA A 16 3.39 -27.49 21.91
CA ALA A 16 4.71 -27.61 22.53
C ALA A 16 5.84 -27.03 21.66
N ILE A 17 5.64 -26.92 20.34
CA ILE A 17 6.63 -26.34 19.42
C ILE A 17 6.53 -24.80 19.40
N ILE A 18 5.34 -24.23 19.61
CA ILE A 18 5.12 -22.76 19.63
C ILE A 18 6.07 -22.03 20.62
N PRO A 19 6.29 -22.48 21.88
CA PRO A 19 7.20 -21.79 22.79
C PRO A 19 8.69 -22.05 22.54
N PHE A 20 9.08 -23.02 21.69
CA PHE A 20 10.49 -23.25 21.32
C PHE A 20 10.93 -22.46 20.07
N ILE A 21 9.98 -21.99 19.24
CA ILE A 21 10.27 -21.17 18.04
C ILE A 21 10.64 -19.73 18.43
N SER A 22 10.22 -19.23 19.60
CA SER A 22 10.50 -17.85 20.04
C SER A 22 11.94 -17.61 20.53
N ALA A 23 12.82 -18.62 20.54
CA ALA A 23 14.14 -18.54 21.18
C ALA A 23 15.35 -18.73 20.24
N CYS A 24 15.16 -18.96 18.94
CA CYS A 24 16.30 -19.06 18.04
C CYS A 24 15.94 -18.46 16.68
N GLY A 25 16.60 -17.37 16.30
CA GLY A 25 16.33 -16.66 15.06
C GLY A 25 16.46 -17.58 13.86
N THR A 26 15.36 -17.89 13.19
CA THR A 26 15.39 -18.66 11.94
C THR A 26 15.13 -17.75 10.77
N LYS A 27 16.19 -17.07 10.31
CA LYS A 27 16.31 -16.47 8.97
C LYS A 27 16.98 -17.44 7.99
N ASP A 28 16.67 -18.73 8.10
CA ASP A 28 17.28 -19.76 7.27
C ASP A 28 16.19 -20.44 6.44
N SER A 29 16.25 -20.28 5.12
CA SER A 29 15.25 -20.78 4.15
C SER A 29 15.14 -22.31 4.13
N ASN A 30 16.14 -23.00 4.69
CA ASN A 30 16.12 -24.45 4.87
C ASN A 30 15.50 -24.92 6.18
N SER A 31 15.16 -24.00 7.09
CA SER A 31 14.57 -24.36 8.38
C SER A 31 13.15 -24.94 8.23
N LEU A 32 12.83 -25.90 9.10
CA LEU A 32 11.49 -26.49 9.16
C LEU A 32 10.43 -25.42 9.51
N SER A 33 10.80 -24.40 10.29
CA SER A 33 9.96 -23.25 10.60
C SER A 33 9.63 -22.45 9.34
N TYR A 34 10.62 -22.09 8.52
CA TYR A 34 10.38 -21.41 7.23
C TYR A 34 9.43 -22.22 6.35
N LYS A 35 9.69 -23.52 6.16
CA LYS A 35 8.84 -24.39 5.33
C LYS A 35 7.41 -24.53 5.85
N ILE A 36 7.23 -24.64 7.17
CA ILE A 36 5.89 -24.71 7.79
C ILE A 36 5.17 -23.37 7.66
N MET A 37 5.85 -22.24 7.88
CA MET A 37 5.25 -20.92 7.77
C MET A 37 4.89 -20.57 6.33
N THR A 38 5.77 -20.83 5.35
CA THR A 38 5.46 -20.69 3.93
C THR A 38 4.33 -21.61 3.49
N PHE A 39 4.28 -22.86 3.98
CA PHE A 39 3.16 -23.77 3.72
C PHE A 39 1.83 -23.25 4.30
N LEU A 40 1.88 -22.52 5.41
CA LEU A 40 0.73 -21.85 6.02
C LEU A 40 0.39 -20.51 5.35
N GLY A 41 1.07 -20.12 4.28
CA GLY A 41 0.83 -18.89 3.53
C GLY A 41 1.52 -17.64 4.11
N PHE A 42 2.40 -17.80 5.10
CA PHE A 42 3.21 -16.70 5.59
C PHE A 42 4.43 -16.49 4.69
N ASP A 43 4.46 -15.34 4.04
CA ASP A 43 5.62 -14.86 3.31
C ASP A 43 6.76 -14.53 4.29
N MET A 44 7.81 -15.35 4.24
CA MET A 44 9.00 -15.24 5.09
C MET A 44 10.24 -14.78 4.30
N HIS A 45 10.06 -14.34 3.05
CA HIS A 45 11.17 -13.97 2.20
C HIS A 45 11.84 -12.68 2.68
N ASP A 46 13.17 -12.68 2.73
CA ASP A 46 13.95 -11.52 3.16
C ASP A 46 14.17 -10.57 1.98
N TYR A 47 13.12 -9.84 1.63
CA TYR A 47 13.14 -8.90 0.51
C TYR A 47 14.19 -7.79 0.69
N GLU A 48 14.44 -7.35 1.94
CA GLU A 48 15.34 -6.22 2.24
C GLU A 48 16.79 -6.50 1.89
N ASN A 49 17.20 -7.77 1.91
CA ASN A 49 18.57 -8.19 1.63
C ASN A 49 18.76 -8.76 0.22
N GLU A 50 17.79 -8.61 -0.67
CA GLU A 50 17.95 -9.02 -2.07
C GLU A 50 19.01 -8.20 -2.79
N VAL A 51 19.75 -8.87 -3.67
CA VAL A 51 20.79 -8.24 -4.48
C VAL A 51 20.14 -7.25 -5.47
N GLN A 52 20.65 -6.03 -5.48
CA GLN A 52 20.21 -4.99 -6.39
C GLN A 52 20.71 -5.30 -7.81
N GLY A 53 19.78 -5.35 -8.76
CA GLY A 53 20.06 -5.45 -10.17
C GLY A 53 20.46 -4.10 -10.77
N ALA A 54 20.42 -4.02 -12.09
CA ALA A 54 20.68 -2.78 -12.80
C ALA A 54 19.58 -1.73 -12.52
N PRO A 55 19.93 -0.43 -12.46
CA PRO A 55 18.94 0.63 -12.43
C PRO A 55 17.99 0.56 -13.63
N ILE A 56 16.70 0.79 -13.38
CA ILE A 56 15.67 0.88 -14.40
C ILE A 56 15.71 2.28 -15.01
N SER A 57 15.81 2.36 -16.34
CA SER A 57 15.78 3.63 -17.08
C SER A 57 14.35 4.19 -17.14
N SER A 58 14.23 5.51 -17.27
CA SER A 58 12.93 6.17 -17.52
C SER A 58 12.28 5.77 -18.85
N ASP A 59 13.05 5.18 -19.77
CA ASP A 59 12.55 4.69 -21.06
C ASP A 59 12.01 3.25 -21.00
N ASP A 60 12.10 2.59 -19.84
CA ASP A 60 11.61 1.22 -19.63
C ASP A 60 10.11 1.23 -19.30
N GLU A 61 9.32 0.38 -19.96
CA GLU A 61 7.86 0.31 -19.75
C GLU A 61 7.47 0.06 -18.28
N ARG A 62 8.33 -0.63 -17.53
CA ARG A 62 8.11 -0.93 -16.10
C ARG A 62 8.25 0.30 -15.22
N TYR A 63 9.04 1.28 -15.65
CA TYR A 63 9.26 2.52 -14.91
C TYR A 63 7.96 3.29 -14.73
N ASP A 64 7.18 3.43 -15.80
CA ASP A 64 5.89 4.13 -15.78
C ASP A 64 4.88 3.46 -14.85
N GLU A 65 4.84 2.12 -14.84
CA GLU A 65 3.97 1.37 -13.93
C GLU A 65 4.36 1.59 -12.47
N ILE A 66 5.65 1.50 -12.14
CA ILE A 66 6.16 1.74 -10.78
C ILE A 66 5.84 3.17 -10.32
N VAL A 67 6.08 4.16 -11.18
CA VAL A 67 5.80 5.57 -10.88
C VAL A 67 4.30 5.82 -10.74
N SER A 68 3.46 5.15 -11.53
CA SER A 68 2.00 5.26 -11.41
C SER A 68 1.50 4.78 -10.05
N ILE A 69 2.07 3.69 -9.52
CA ILE A 69 1.72 3.18 -8.19
C ILE A 69 2.12 4.17 -7.09
N VAL A 70 3.29 4.79 -7.22
CA VAL A 70 3.72 5.85 -6.28
C VAL A 70 2.83 7.09 -6.39
N ARG A 71 2.43 7.48 -7.61
CA ARG A 71 1.59 8.65 -7.87
C ARG A 71 0.20 8.53 -7.23
N MET A 72 -0.34 7.31 -7.09
CA MET A 72 -1.59 7.05 -6.38
C MET A 72 -1.57 7.51 -4.91
N LEU A 73 -0.40 7.45 -4.28
CA LEU A 73 -0.23 7.87 -2.90
C LEU A 73 -0.15 9.39 -2.74
N VAL A 74 -0.09 10.13 -3.85
CA VAL A 74 -0.07 11.58 -3.82
C VAL A 74 -1.44 12.15 -4.14
N SER A 75 -1.92 12.98 -3.22
CA SER A 75 -3.09 13.82 -3.47
C SER A 75 -2.65 15.18 -4.03
N ASP A 76 -2.53 16.17 -3.15
CA ASP A 76 -2.17 17.57 -3.40
C ASP A 76 -1.19 18.08 -2.33
N SER A 77 -0.37 17.17 -1.81
CA SER A 77 0.61 17.47 -0.78
C SER A 77 1.99 17.03 -1.24
N ALA A 78 3.01 17.79 -0.85
CA ALA A 78 4.40 17.36 -0.91
C ALA A 78 4.75 16.42 0.27
N SER A 79 3.80 15.61 0.74
CA SER A 79 3.99 14.70 1.88
C SER A 79 3.06 13.50 1.73
N ILE A 80 3.59 12.31 2.00
CA ILE A 80 2.84 11.05 2.04
C ILE A 80 2.96 10.44 3.45
N ALA A 81 1.89 9.82 3.94
CA ALA A 81 1.97 9.06 5.18
C ALA A 81 2.75 7.75 4.94
N THR A 82 3.84 7.57 5.68
CA THR A 82 4.64 6.33 5.67
C THR A 82 3.85 5.16 6.22
N PHE A 83 4.19 3.94 5.79
CA PHE A 83 3.57 2.71 6.26
C PHE A 83 4.53 1.53 6.14
N GLU A 84 4.43 0.59 7.07
CA GLU A 84 5.23 -0.65 7.09
C GLU A 84 4.41 -1.87 6.65
N SER A 85 3.11 -1.69 6.40
CA SER A 85 2.24 -2.75 5.94
C SER A 85 1.13 -2.24 5.00
N PRO A 86 0.59 -3.12 4.14
CA PRO A 86 -0.56 -2.83 3.30
C PRO A 86 -1.78 -2.28 4.05
N ARG A 87 -1.99 -2.78 5.28
CA ARG A 87 -3.08 -2.36 6.15
C ARG A 87 -2.92 -0.91 6.63
N GLU A 88 -1.70 -0.50 6.93
CA GLU A 88 -1.39 0.88 7.29
C GLU A 88 -1.51 1.82 6.09
N ALA A 89 -1.14 1.34 4.89
CA ALA A 89 -1.22 2.12 3.65
C ALA A 89 -2.62 2.68 3.41
N ALA A 90 -3.65 1.81 3.47
CA ALA A 90 -5.03 2.22 3.22
C ALA A 90 -5.54 3.21 4.27
N ALA A 91 -5.17 3.04 5.54
CA ALA A 91 -5.64 3.93 6.61
C ALA A 91 -4.93 5.29 6.62
N GLY A 92 -3.64 5.33 6.24
CA GLY A 92 -2.81 6.53 6.21
C GLY A 92 -2.97 7.34 4.91
N ASN A 93 -3.28 6.67 3.80
CA ASN A 93 -3.33 7.28 2.47
C ASN A 93 -4.72 7.18 1.79
N ALA A 94 -5.80 6.90 2.54
CA ALA A 94 -7.16 6.79 2.01
C ALA A 94 -7.58 7.99 1.13
N ASP A 95 -7.29 9.21 1.59
CA ASP A 95 -7.65 10.44 0.85
C ASP A 95 -6.93 10.51 -0.50
N ALA A 96 -5.66 10.10 -0.56
CA ALA A 96 -4.90 10.08 -1.81
C ALA A 96 -5.41 9.01 -2.77
N ILE A 97 -5.63 7.80 -2.27
CA ILE A 97 -6.17 6.68 -3.06
C ILE A 97 -7.54 7.04 -3.64
N LEU A 98 -8.46 7.55 -2.80
CA LEU A 98 -9.81 7.95 -3.24
C LEU A 98 -9.76 9.14 -4.22
N SER A 99 -8.84 10.09 -4.02
CA SER A 99 -8.63 11.19 -4.98
C SER A 99 -8.15 10.69 -6.33
N TYR A 100 -7.19 9.77 -6.34
CA TYR A 100 -6.65 9.14 -7.54
C TYR A 100 -7.73 8.33 -8.28
N MET A 101 -8.50 7.50 -7.55
CA MET A 101 -9.62 6.78 -8.14
C MET A 101 -10.61 7.74 -8.80
N LEU A 102 -10.95 8.81 -8.11
CA LEU A 102 -11.89 9.80 -8.60
C LEU A 102 -11.37 10.56 -9.83
N SER A 103 -10.07 10.87 -9.91
CA SER A 103 -9.49 11.51 -11.09
C SER A 103 -9.49 10.59 -12.30
N GLU A 104 -9.16 9.31 -12.11
CA GLU A 104 -9.08 8.33 -13.20
C GLU A 104 -10.46 7.89 -13.72
N ASN A 105 -11.44 7.77 -12.83
CA ASN A 105 -12.76 7.18 -13.13
C ASN A 105 -13.93 8.13 -12.82
N TYR A 106 -13.71 9.45 -12.92
CA TYR A 106 -14.70 10.47 -12.55
C TYR A 106 -16.09 10.20 -13.16
N SER A 107 -16.14 9.94 -14.46
CA SER A 107 -17.39 9.72 -15.19
C SER A 107 -18.18 8.52 -14.69
N ALA A 108 -17.50 7.44 -14.27
CA ALA A 108 -18.15 6.25 -13.70
C ALA A 108 -18.80 6.58 -12.35
N TYR A 109 -18.13 7.36 -11.50
CA TYR A 109 -18.59 7.72 -10.16
C TYR A 109 -19.66 8.82 -10.13
N THR A 110 -19.70 9.68 -11.15
CA THR A 110 -20.79 10.65 -11.34
C THR A 110 -21.95 10.10 -12.15
N GLY A 111 -21.69 9.09 -12.99
CA GLY A 111 -22.67 8.50 -13.90
C GLY A 111 -23.58 7.45 -13.27
N ASN A 112 -23.26 6.97 -12.06
CA ASN A 112 -24.07 5.99 -11.34
C ASN A 112 -25.29 6.64 -10.67
N LEU A 113 -26.26 7.06 -11.50
CA LEU A 113 -27.45 7.78 -11.06
C LEU A 113 -28.32 6.98 -10.07
N GLU A 114 -28.34 5.65 -10.18
CA GLU A 114 -29.09 4.79 -9.26
C GLU A 114 -28.50 4.85 -7.85
N LEU A 115 -27.18 4.68 -7.72
CA LEU A 115 -26.49 4.76 -6.44
C LEU A 115 -26.59 6.18 -5.85
N ILE A 116 -26.48 7.20 -6.68
CA ILE A 116 -26.63 8.61 -6.28
C ILE A 116 -28.04 8.89 -5.76
N SER A 117 -29.09 8.40 -6.46
CA SER A 117 -30.48 8.54 -6.00
C SER A 117 -30.68 7.89 -4.65
N LYS A 118 -30.24 6.63 -4.50
CA LYS A 118 -30.32 5.88 -3.24
C LYS A 118 -29.59 6.58 -2.10
N ALA A 119 -28.43 7.19 -2.37
CA ALA A 119 -27.67 7.93 -1.38
C ALA A 119 -28.39 9.22 -0.95
N ASN A 120 -28.91 10.00 -1.90
CA ASN A 120 -29.66 11.21 -1.60
C ASN A 120 -30.97 10.90 -0.83
N GLU A 121 -31.62 9.76 -1.07
CA GLU A 121 -32.76 9.29 -0.27
C GLU A 121 -32.36 8.89 1.16
N ALA A 122 -31.25 8.17 1.32
CA ALA A 122 -30.76 7.70 2.62
C ALA A 122 -30.16 8.82 3.49
N TYR A 123 -29.73 9.91 2.84
CA TYR A 123 -28.98 11.03 3.40
C TYR A 123 -29.41 12.39 2.82
N PRO A 124 -30.67 12.81 3.02
CA PRO A 124 -31.25 14.00 2.39
C PRO A 124 -30.60 15.32 2.81
N GLN A 125 -29.81 15.31 3.88
CA GLN A 125 -29.06 16.48 4.35
C GLN A 125 -27.80 16.78 3.53
N TYR A 126 -27.35 15.86 2.67
CA TYR A 126 -26.17 16.05 1.82
C TYR A 126 -26.60 16.26 0.37
N ASN A 127 -25.87 17.10 -0.36
CA ASN A 127 -25.98 17.18 -1.82
C ASN A 127 -24.95 16.25 -2.45
N ILE A 128 -25.33 15.00 -2.69
CA ILE A 128 -24.41 13.97 -3.18
C ILE A 128 -24.44 13.94 -4.70
N THR A 129 -23.32 14.26 -5.32
CA THR A 129 -23.15 14.30 -6.79
C THR A 129 -22.13 13.28 -7.31
N THR A 130 -21.41 12.59 -6.42
CA THR A 130 -20.33 11.67 -6.76
C THR A 130 -20.22 10.60 -5.69
N LEU A 131 -20.14 9.34 -6.10
CA LEU A 131 -19.99 8.21 -5.18
C LEU A 131 -18.98 7.19 -5.68
N ILE A 132 -18.07 6.82 -4.79
CA ILE A 132 -17.10 5.73 -5.01
C ILE A 132 -17.57 4.55 -4.15
N PRO A 133 -17.97 3.41 -4.76
CA PRO A 133 -18.32 2.21 -4.01
C PRO A 133 -17.17 1.73 -3.12
N VAL A 134 -17.51 1.16 -1.95
CA VAL A 134 -16.51 0.57 -1.06
C VAL A 134 -15.78 -0.58 -1.75
N GLU A 135 -16.49 -1.38 -2.53
CA GLU A 135 -15.94 -2.54 -3.22
C GLU A 135 -14.85 -2.13 -4.22
N ASP A 136 -15.02 -0.99 -4.89
CA ASP A 136 -14.01 -0.43 -5.80
C ASP A 136 -12.77 0.03 -5.02
N PHE A 137 -12.98 0.69 -3.88
CA PHE A 137 -11.88 1.12 -3.01
C PHE A 137 -11.10 -0.07 -2.45
N GLU A 138 -11.81 -1.09 -1.94
CA GLU A 138 -11.20 -2.33 -1.45
C GLU A 138 -10.46 -3.07 -2.56
N SER A 139 -11.00 -3.11 -3.79
CA SER A 139 -10.33 -3.71 -4.95
C SER A 139 -9.04 -2.99 -5.32
N VAL A 140 -9.03 -1.65 -5.31
CA VAL A 140 -7.83 -0.84 -5.55
C VAL A 140 -6.79 -1.06 -4.45
N VAL A 141 -7.22 -1.09 -3.18
CA VAL A 141 -6.30 -1.37 -2.07
C VAL A 141 -5.70 -2.77 -2.20
N TYR A 142 -6.52 -3.78 -2.50
CA TYR A 142 -6.06 -5.14 -2.71
C TYR A 142 -5.05 -5.22 -3.86
N LYS A 143 -5.38 -4.60 -5.00
CA LYS A 143 -4.52 -4.60 -6.19
C LYS A 143 -3.14 -4.02 -5.89
N TYR A 144 -3.07 -2.83 -5.31
CA TYR A 144 -1.82 -2.10 -5.18
C TYR A 144 -1.09 -2.26 -3.85
N PHE A 145 -1.72 -2.84 -2.84
CA PHE A 145 -1.08 -3.08 -1.53
C PHE A 145 -1.12 -4.55 -1.09
N GLY A 146 -1.90 -5.43 -1.72
CA GLY A 146 -1.79 -6.88 -1.50
C GLY A 146 -2.26 -7.36 -0.12
N GLY A 147 -3.23 -6.68 0.49
CA GLY A 147 -3.80 -7.09 1.78
C GLY A 147 -5.05 -7.96 1.66
N ASP A 148 -5.03 -9.16 2.24
CA ASP A 148 -6.20 -10.06 2.34
C ASP A 148 -7.20 -9.64 3.46
N GLU A 149 -6.83 -8.66 4.29
CA GLU A 149 -7.67 -8.16 5.38
C GLU A 149 -8.56 -7.00 4.91
N SER A 150 -9.85 -7.00 5.29
CA SER A 150 -10.75 -5.90 4.93
C SER A 150 -10.28 -4.59 5.55
N VAL A 151 -10.14 -3.56 4.71
CA VAL A 151 -9.85 -2.20 5.16
C VAL A 151 -11.05 -1.70 5.94
N LYS A 152 -10.81 -1.15 7.14
CA LYS A 152 -11.90 -0.55 7.90
C LYS A 152 -12.35 0.74 7.21
N ASN A 153 -13.56 0.72 6.67
CA ASN A 153 -14.18 1.88 6.05
C ASN A 153 -14.48 2.96 7.10
N LYS A 154 -13.90 4.15 6.91
CA LYS A 154 -14.05 5.31 7.79
C LYS A 154 -13.98 6.59 6.97
N SER A 155 -14.62 7.65 7.47
CA SER A 155 -14.42 8.99 6.91
C SER A 155 -12.99 9.47 7.16
N SER A 156 -12.55 10.35 6.28
CA SER A 156 -11.26 11.01 6.27
C SER A 156 -11.46 12.53 6.14
N VAL A 157 -10.40 13.28 5.82
CA VAL A 157 -10.48 14.74 5.74
C VAL A 157 -11.29 15.18 4.52
N ARG A 158 -11.15 14.45 3.39
CA ARG A 158 -11.79 14.84 2.11
C ARG A 158 -12.95 13.97 1.69
N PHE A 159 -13.02 12.76 2.22
CA PHE A 159 -14.05 11.79 1.86
C PHE A 159 -14.85 11.39 3.09
N THR A 160 -16.17 11.37 2.92
CA THR A 160 -17.10 10.88 3.93
C THR A 160 -17.58 9.50 3.54
N TYR A 161 -17.45 8.54 4.46
CA TYR A 161 -18.01 7.21 4.29
C TYR A 161 -19.51 7.21 4.63
N LEU A 162 -20.33 6.69 3.72
CA LEU A 162 -21.79 6.61 3.81
C LEU A 162 -22.23 5.15 4.04
N PRO A 163 -22.30 4.68 5.30
CA PRO A 163 -22.51 3.26 5.61
C PRO A 163 -23.86 2.67 5.15
N LYS A 164 -24.92 3.46 5.00
CA LYS A 164 -26.24 2.96 4.55
C LYS A 164 -26.24 2.56 3.07
N VAL A 165 -25.30 3.10 2.28
CA VAL A 165 -25.19 2.84 0.84
C VAL A 165 -23.87 2.20 0.44
N GLY A 166 -22.93 2.04 1.37
CA GLY A 166 -21.65 1.37 1.12
C GLY A 166 -20.75 2.14 0.15
N ALA A 167 -20.68 3.47 0.29
CA ALA A 167 -19.91 4.30 -0.64
C ALA A 167 -19.26 5.50 0.04
N TYR A 168 -18.25 6.06 -0.60
CA TYR A 168 -17.60 7.32 -0.24
C TYR A 168 -18.14 8.46 -1.10
N THR A 169 -18.41 9.60 -0.48
CA THR A 169 -18.67 10.87 -1.17
C THR A 169 -17.55 11.85 -0.89
N THR A 170 -17.25 12.71 -1.85
CA THR A 170 -16.37 13.85 -1.60
C THR A 170 -17.10 14.91 -0.77
N THR A 171 -16.40 15.53 0.17
CA THR A 171 -16.85 16.69 0.96
C THR A 171 -15.99 17.93 0.71
N GLY A 172 -14.95 17.81 -0.12
CA GLY A 172 -13.99 18.88 -0.40
C GLY A 172 -13.73 19.07 -1.90
N ALA A 173 -12.95 20.12 -2.21
CA ALA A 173 -12.43 20.30 -3.56
C ALA A 173 -11.46 19.17 -3.91
N ILE A 174 -11.60 18.61 -5.10
CA ILE A 174 -10.68 17.59 -5.63
C ILE A 174 -9.52 18.32 -6.32
N PRO A 175 -8.27 17.90 -6.10
CA PRO A 175 -7.12 18.51 -6.76
C PRO A 175 -7.25 18.41 -8.29
N THR A 176 -7.04 19.51 -9.00
CA THR A 176 -7.02 19.54 -10.47
C THR A 176 -5.66 19.16 -11.05
N LYS A 177 -4.62 19.16 -10.21
CA LYS A 177 -3.25 18.81 -10.58
C LYS A 177 -2.69 17.87 -9.52
N LEU A 178 -2.24 16.69 -9.95
CA LEU A 178 -1.48 15.77 -9.09
C LEU A 178 -0.05 16.28 -8.94
N ALA A 179 0.58 15.97 -7.81
CA ALA A 179 2.00 16.25 -7.66
C ALA A 179 2.85 15.45 -8.63
N ASP A 180 4.06 15.97 -8.86
CA ASP A 180 5.04 15.28 -9.67
C ASP A 180 5.95 14.41 -8.79
N ILE A 181 6.40 13.30 -9.37
CA ILE A 181 7.29 12.34 -8.72
C ILE A 181 8.66 12.46 -9.37
N ASP A 182 9.62 12.98 -8.63
CA ASP A 182 11.01 13.01 -9.06
C ASP A 182 11.73 11.78 -8.52
N VAL A 183 12.02 10.84 -9.43
CA VAL A 183 12.65 9.57 -9.12
C VAL A 183 14.15 9.74 -9.03
N ILE A 184 14.72 9.36 -7.89
CA ILE A 184 16.14 9.46 -7.59
C ILE A 184 16.84 8.15 -7.96
N LEU A 185 16.24 7.03 -7.59
CA LEU A 185 16.72 5.69 -7.91
C LEU A 185 15.53 4.78 -8.17
N CYS A 186 15.62 3.94 -9.18
CA CYS A 186 14.69 2.84 -9.41
C CYS A 186 15.52 1.63 -9.83
N TYR A 187 15.37 0.50 -9.16
CA TYR A 187 16.07 -0.72 -9.52
C TYR A 187 15.22 -1.96 -9.24
N GLU A 188 15.53 -2.99 -10.00
CA GLU A 188 14.92 -4.31 -9.88
C GLU A 188 15.80 -5.22 -9.01
N THR A 189 15.17 -6.04 -8.17
CA THR A 189 15.80 -7.18 -7.51
C THR A 189 15.14 -8.47 -8.04
N GLU A 190 15.44 -9.63 -7.47
CA GLU A 190 14.80 -10.89 -7.87
C GLU A 190 13.26 -10.79 -7.75
N ASN A 191 12.74 -10.39 -6.59
CA ASN A 191 11.31 -10.40 -6.31
C ASN A 191 10.71 -9.01 -6.04
N THR A 192 11.50 -7.94 -6.13
CA THR A 192 11.02 -6.58 -5.84
C THR A 192 11.44 -5.55 -6.87
N TYR A 193 10.72 -4.43 -6.86
CA TYR A 193 11.19 -3.15 -7.35
C TYR A 193 11.41 -2.22 -6.17
N ARG A 194 12.50 -1.47 -6.21
CA ARG A 194 12.87 -0.49 -5.19
C ARG A 194 12.92 0.88 -5.83
N ILE A 195 12.20 1.81 -5.24
CA ILE A 195 12.13 3.17 -5.74
C ILE A 195 12.42 4.15 -4.61
N ARG A 196 13.36 5.06 -4.90
CA ARG A 196 13.63 6.23 -4.07
C ARG A 196 13.21 7.46 -4.84
N PHE A 197 12.41 8.32 -4.23
CA PHE A 197 11.83 9.46 -4.91
C PHE A 197 11.60 10.64 -3.96
N ARG A 198 11.27 11.79 -4.52
CA ARG A 198 10.71 12.95 -3.83
C ARG A 198 9.51 13.48 -4.60
N ILE A 199 8.68 14.23 -3.92
CA ILE A 199 7.44 14.79 -4.47
C ILE A 199 7.66 16.28 -4.68
N LEU A 200 7.25 16.76 -5.85
CA LEU A 200 7.26 18.17 -6.20
C LEU A 200 5.82 18.64 -6.34
N TYR A 201 5.39 19.53 -5.45
CA TYR A 201 4.04 20.09 -5.48
C TYR A 201 4.06 21.58 -5.16
N GLU A 202 3.53 22.42 -6.07
CA GLU A 202 3.42 23.88 -5.90
C GLU A 202 4.69 24.58 -5.37
N GLY A 203 5.86 24.17 -5.86
CA GLY A 203 7.15 24.75 -5.46
C GLY A 203 7.69 24.22 -4.11
N GLN A 204 6.98 23.29 -3.48
CA GLN A 204 7.46 22.53 -2.32
C GLN A 204 8.08 21.20 -2.78
N THR A 205 9.11 20.80 -2.05
CA THR A 205 9.81 19.52 -2.24
C THR A 205 9.69 18.71 -0.97
N SER A 206 9.23 17.46 -1.08
CA SER A 206 9.13 16.56 0.06
C SER A 206 10.50 16.08 0.57
N PRO A 207 10.54 15.45 1.75
CA PRO A 207 11.61 14.52 2.10
C PRO A 207 11.78 13.42 1.04
N LYS A 208 12.90 12.71 1.09
CA LYS A 208 13.10 11.53 0.25
C LYS A 208 12.32 10.36 0.82
N TYR A 209 11.70 9.58 -0.05
CA TYR A 209 10.99 8.37 0.33
C TYR A 209 11.65 7.14 -0.29
N ASP A 210 11.58 6.02 0.42
CA ASP A 210 11.94 4.68 -0.05
C ASP A 210 10.68 3.81 -0.10
N ALA A 211 10.38 3.23 -1.25
CA ALA A 211 9.28 2.30 -1.40
C ALA A 211 9.74 0.96 -1.98
N MET A 212 9.09 -0.10 -1.50
CA MET A 212 9.27 -1.46 -2.00
C MET A 212 7.99 -1.96 -2.64
N LEU A 213 8.10 -2.41 -3.88
CA LEU A 213 7.04 -3.11 -4.58
C LEU A 213 7.41 -4.59 -4.71
N ILE A 214 6.56 -5.50 -4.27
CA ILE A 214 6.73 -6.94 -4.43
C ILE A 214 6.11 -7.36 -5.75
N LYS A 215 6.85 -8.16 -6.54
CA LYS A 215 6.37 -8.77 -7.78
C LYS A 215 5.44 -9.94 -7.45
N ARG A 216 4.37 -10.08 -8.22
CA ARG A 216 3.47 -11.24 -8.17
C ARG A 216 3.71 -12.17 -9.35
N ASP A 217 3.32 -13.43 -9.18
CA ASP A 217 3.41 -14.46 -10.23
C ASP A 217 2.57 -14.13 -11.48
N ASP A 218 1.52 -13.32 -11.32
CA ASP A 218 0.66 -12.87 -12.41
C ASP A 218 1.22 -11.68 -13.19
N GLY A 219 2.44 -11.24 -12.86
CA GLY A 219 3.12 -10.09 -13.48
C GLY A 219 2.73 -8.74 -12.90
N THR A 220 1.76 -8.68 -11.98
CA THR A 220 1.43 -7.45 -11.28
C THR A 220 2.39 -7.19 -10.11
N MET A 221 2.24 -6.05 -9.45
CA MET A 221 3.03 -5.72 -8.27
C MET A 221 2.18 -5.00 -7.22
N TYR A 222 2.66 -5.02 -5.97
CA TYR A 222 2.04 -4.27 -4.88
C TYR A 222 3.07 -3.64 -3.97
N MET A 223 2.75 -2.47 -3.44
CA MET A 223 3.60 -1.78 -2.49
C MET A 223 3.50 -2.43 -1.12
N ARG A 224 4.67 -2.85 -0.60
CA ARG A 224 4.78 -3.46 0.72
C ARG A 224 4.95 -2.42 1.82
N PHE A 225 5.82 -1.44 1.59
CA PHE A 225 6.08 -0.35 2.54
C PHE A 225 6.44 0.95 1.80
N LEU A 226 6.30 2.05 2.53
CA LEU A 226 6.81 3.37 2.20
C LEU A 226 7.45 3.99 3.45
N ARG A 227 8.72 4.37 3.36
CA ARG A 227 9.49 4.96 4.45
C ARG A 227 10.00 6.34 4.06
N GLU A 228 10.02 7.26 5.01
CA GLU A 228 10.76 8.50 4.87
C GLU A 228 12.25 8.22 5.15
N ILE A 229 13.12 8.81 4.34
CA ILE A 229 14.56 8.74 4.53
C ILE A 229 15.01 10.04 5.19
N GLU A 230 15.50 9.94 6.42
CA GLU A 230 16.22 11.06 7.04
C GLU A 230 17.50 11.34 6.23
N GLU A 231 17.66 12.57 5.75
CA GLU A 231 18.95 13.00 5.25
C GLU A 231 19.92 13.04 6.44
N SER A 232 20.85 12.09 6.49
CA SER A 232 21.97 12.19 7.41
C SER A 232 22.70 13.49 7.10
N THR A 233 22.66 14.44 8.02
CA THR A 233 23.48 15.65 8.01
C THR A 233 24.95 15.24 8.20
N SER A 234 25.58 14.72 7.15
CA SER A 234 27.02 14.55 7.08
C SER A 234 27.56 15.43 5.95
N ASP A 235 27.40 16.74 6.13
CA ASP A 235 28.25 17.73 5.46
C ASP A 235 28.33 19.00 6.32
N THR A 236 28.94 18.84 7.49
CA THR A 236 29.60 19.97 8.16
C THR A 236 31.09 19.68 8.22
N GLY A 237 31.81 20.25 7.26
CA GLY A 237 33.12 20.84 7.50
C GLY A 237 34.33 19.92 7.34
N SER A 238 34.87 19.88 6.12
CA SER A 238 36.32 20.06 5.97
C SER A 238 36.63 20.84 4.69
N ALA A 239 36.26 22.12 4.74
CA ALA A 239 36.91 23.16 3.96
C ALA A 239 37.33 24.26 4.93
N ALA A 240 38.50 24.12 5.56
CA ALA A 240 39.26 25.24 6.10
C ALA A 240 40.71 24.85 6.41
N LYS A 241 41.59 25.45 5.60
CA LYS A 241 43.06 25.63 5.69
C LYS A 241 43.96 24.50 5.24
#